data_AF-A0A5A7YAB9-F1
#
_entry.id   AF-A0A5A7YAB9-F1
#
_cell.length_a   1.000
_cell.length_b   1.000
_cell.length_c   1.000
_cell.angle_alpha   90.00
_cell.angle_beta   90.00
_cell.angle_gamma   90.00
#
_symmetry.space_group_name_H-M   'P 1'
#
loop_
_entity.id
_entity.type
_entity.pdbx_description
1 polymer ?
#
loop_
_entity_poly.entity_id
_entity_poly.type
_entity_poly.pdbx_seq_one_letter_code
_entity_poly.pdbx_strand_id
1 'polypeptide(L)'
;MNFDRVPPPEMRVEAVRVLHELNESTKAQQAFLNSCGDATWIGDEERRAIRWLLSALVDHRRRVRITARLWRTLNPAEPVGGDLVSDTVALLDENQSFTPLLAQWRAMVIGQTRMERNSFWRNLVEIAELNLEESRTAVR
;
A
#
# COMPACT_ATOMS: atom_id res chain seq x y z
N MET A 1 20.21 -17.08 34.05
CA MET A 1 19.68 -16.24 32.95
C MET A 1 20.09 -14.81 33.23
N ASN A 2 20.89 -14.18 32.35
CA ASN A 2 21.30 -12.79 32.50
C ASN A 2 20.27 -11.89 31.82
N PHE A 3 19.48 -11.16 32.61
CA PHE A 3 18.45 -10.23 32.13
C PHE A 3 18.94 -8.76 32.01
N ASP A 4 20.23 -8.48 32.23
CA ASP A 4 20.74 -7.10 32.41
C ASP A 4 21.44 -6.48 31.20
N ARG A 5 21.23 -6.97 29.98
CA ARG A 5 21.68 -6.22 28.81
C ARG A 5 20.58 -5.28 28.36
N VAL A 6 20.62 -4.05 28.89
CA VAL A 6 20.06 -2.88 28.21
C VAL A 6 20.46 -3.01 26.74
N PRO A 7 19.52 -3.14 25.79
CA PRO A 7 19.94 -3.30 24.42
C PRO A 7 20.68 -2.05 23.98
N PRO A 8 21.67 -2.23 23.07
CA PRO A 8 22.49 -1.13 22.62
C PRO A 8 21.60 0.05 22.20
N PRO A 9 21.96 1.31 22.53
CA PRO A 9 21.26 2.49 22.04
C PRO A 9 20.98 2.45 20.53
N GLU A 10 21.87 1.80 19.77
CA GLU A 10 21.76 1.49 18.35
C GLU A 10 20.48 0.70 17.98
N MET A 11 20.07 -0.27 18.81
CA MET A 11 18.85 -1.05 18.57
C MET A 11 17.58 -0.19 18.68
N ARG A 12 17.58 0.82 19.56
CA ARG A 12 16.42 1.74 19.70
C ARG A 12 16.33 2.68 18.51
N VAL A 13 17.46 3.26 18.11
CA VAL A 13 17.54 4.13 16.92
C VAL A 13 17.06 3.36 15.70
N GLU A 14 17.53 2.13 15.54
CA GLU A 14 17.15 1.27 14.42
C GLU A 14 15.67 0.89 14.46
N ALA A 15 15.13 0.48 15.62
CA ALA A 15 13.71 0.16 15.74
C ALA A 15 12.81 1.36 15.40
N VAL A 16 13.18 2.57 15.86
CA VAL A 16 12.45 3.80 15.54
C VAL A 16 12.52 4.12 14.04
N ARG A 17 13.69 3.93 13.40
CA ARG A 17 13.89 4.14 11.96
C ARG A 17 13.02 3.16 11.16
N VAL A 18 13.14 1.87 11.46
CA VAL A 18 12.38 0.79 10.80
C VAL A 18 10.88 1.01 10.92
N LEU A 19 10.38 1.33 12.11
CA LEU A 19 8.94 1.61 12.32
C LEU A 19 8.48 2.89 11.62
N HIS A 20 9.36 3.88 11.45
CA HIS A 20 9.05 5.08 10.67
C HIS A 20 8.91 4.76 9.18
N GLU A 21 9.86 4.01 8.62
CA GLU A 21 9.82 3.53 7.23
C GLU A 21 8.59 2.66 6.98
N LEU A 22 8.27 1.77 7.93
CA LEU A 22 7.08 0.94 7.88
C LEU A 22 5.79 1.77 7.85
N ASN A 23 5.69 2.82 8.67
CA ASN A 23 4.54 3.71 8.66
C ASN A 23 4.39 4.48 7.34
N GLU A 24 5.48 4.98 6.74
CA GLU A 24 5.41 5.69 5.46
C GLU A 24 5.07 4.73 4.30
N SER A 25 5.64 3.52 4.31
CA SER A 25 5.27 2.46 3.36
C SER A 25 3.77 2.13 3.46
N THR A 26 3.28 1.86 4.68
CA THR A 26 1.86 1.52 4.90
C THR A 26 0.94 2.68 4.49
N LYS A 27 1.34 3.93 4.76
CA LYS A 27 0.60 5.13 4.31
C LYS A 27 0.49 5.20 2.78
N ALA A 28 1.59 4.93 2.07
CA ALA A 28 1.58 4.91 0.61
C ALA A 28 0.70 3.79 0.06
N GLN A 29 0.69 2.62 0.70
CA GLN A 29 -0.19 1.49 0.34
C GLN A 29 -1.67 1.84 0.55
N GLN A 30 -2.02 2.49 1.66
CA GLN A 30 -3.39 2.99 1.92
C GLN A 30 -3.83 4.00 0.84
N ALA A 31 -2.98 4.96 0.50
CA ALA A 31 -3.28 5.95 -0.52
C ALA A 31 -3.52 5.30 -1.89
N PHE A 32 -2.71 4.31 -2.24
CA PHE A 32 -2.88 3.54 -3.47
C PHE A 32 -4.23 2.82 -3.50
N LEU A 33 -4.58 2.05 -2.46
CA LEU A 33 -5.87 1.37 -2.40
C LEU A 33 -7.07 2.33 -2.46
N ASN A 34 -6.99 3.45 -1.74
CA ASN A 34 -8.03 4.48 -1.77
C ASN A 34 -8.22 5.04 -3.19
N SER A 35 -7.14 5.27 -3.95
CA SER A 35 -7.24 5.79 -5.32
C SER A 35 -7.93 4.83 -6.29
N CYS A 36 -7.98 3.54 -5.96
CA CYS A 36 -8.61 2.51 -6.79
C CYS A 36 -10.01 2.14 -6.32
N GLY A 37 -10.45 2.52 -5.12
CA GLY A 37 -11.69 2.02 -4.50
C GLY A 37 -12.98 2.34 -5.26
N ASP A 38 -12.97 3.39 -6.09
CA ASP A 38 -14.13 3.85 -6.85
C ASP A 38 -14.09 3.48 -8.34
N ALA A 39 -13.10 2.70 -8.77
CA ALA A 39 -12.95 2.38 -10.18
C ALA A 39 -14.16 1.58 -10.71
N THR A 40 -14.68 1.98 -11.87
CA THR A 40 -15.94 1.47 -12.43
C THR A 40 -15.87 0.02 -12.89
N TRP A 41 -14.67 -0.48 -13.19
CA TRP A 41 -14.40 -1.86 -13.57
C TRP A 41 -14.35 -2.83 -12.38
N ILE A 42 -14.45 -2.34 -11.15
CA ILE A 42 -14.42 -3.14 -9.92
C ILE A 42 -15.84 -3.47 -9.48
N GLY A 43 -16.14 -4.77 -9.38
CA GLY A 43 -17.40 -5.29 -8.86
C GLY A 43 -17.55 -5.09 -7.34
N ASP A 44 -18.75 -5.33 -6.82
CA ASP A 44 -19.08 -5.03 -5.42
C ASP A 44 -18.31 -5.89 -4.41
N GLU A 45 -18.02 -7.15 -4.75
CA GLU A 45 -17.28 -8.06 -3.89
C GLU A 45 -15.80 -7.67 -3.80
N GLU A 46 -15.19 -7.33 -4.93
CA GLU A 46 -13.83 -6.81 -4.99
C GLU A 46 -13.73 -5.49 -4.24
N ARG A 47 -14.72 -4.60 -4.39
CA ARG A 47 -14.80 -3.33 -3.66
C ARG A 47 -14.88 -3.57 -2.15
N ARG A 48 -15.62 -4.60 -1.71
CA ARG A 48 -15.69 -5.01 -0.29
C ARG A 48 -14.34 -5.54 0.20
N ALA A 49 -13.67 -6.37 -0.59
CA ALA A 49 -12.34 -6.90 -0.25
C ALA A 49 -11.29 -5.79 -0.13
N ILE A 50 -11.29 -4.81 -1.05
CA ILE A 50 -10.42 -3.63 -0.99
C ILE A 50 -10.68 -2.84 0.29
N ARG A 51 -11.95 -2.61 0.66
CA ARG A 51 -12.29 -1.92 1.92
C ARG A 51 -11.79 -2.67 3.15
N TRP A 52 -11.90 -4.00 3.18
CA TRP A 52 -11.35 -4.80 4.29
C TRP A 52 -9.83 -4.71 4.37
N LEU A 53 -9.12 -4.83 3.25
CA LEU A 53 -7.67 -4.66 3.22
C LEU A 53 -7.26 -3.25 3.66
N LEU A 54 -8.00 -2.22 3.24
CA LEU A 54 -7.77 -0.85 3.69
C LEU A 54 -7.94 -0.71 5.20
N SER A 55 -9.01 -1.27 5.78
CA SER A 55 -9.22 -1.30 7.23
C SER A 55 -8.06 -1.98 7.96
N ALA A 56 -7.61 -3.14 7.47
CA ALA A 56 -6.46 -3.85 8.04
C ALA A 56 -5.18 -3.00 8.00
N LEU A 57 -4.90 -2.31 6.88
CA LEU A 57 -3.75 -1.42 6.77
C LEU A 57 -3.85 -0.19 7.67
N VAL A 58 -5.05 0.37 7.87
CA VAL A 58 -5.30 1.48 8.80
C VAL A 58 -4.99 1.06 10.23
N ASP A 59 -5.49 -0.09 10.64
CA ASP A 59 -5.25 -0.64 11.98
C ASP A 59 -3.78 -1.04 12.18
N HIS A 60 -3.16 -1.65 11.17
CA HIS A 60 -1.73 -1.94 11.17
C HIS A 60 -0.91 -0.66 11.37
N ARG A 61 -1.14 0.38 10.55
CA ARG A 61 -0.43 1.67 10.68
C ARG A 61 -0.65 2.33 12.03
N ARG A 62 -1.86 2.22 12.60
CA ARG A 62 -2.14 2.71 13.96
C ARG A 62 -1.25 2.00 14.98
N ARG A 63 -1.16 0.68 14.93
CA ARG A 63 -0.27 -0.11 15.82
C ARG A 63 1.20 0.26 15.62
N VAL A 64 1.68 0.39 14.38
CA VAL A 64 3.04 0.85 14.07
C VAL A 64 3.35 2.20 14.74
N ARG A 65 2.43 3.17 14.65
CA ARG A 65 2.61 4.49 15.29
C ARG A 65 2.65 4.40 16.81
N ILE A 66 1.84 3.54 17.42
CA ILE A 66 1.83 3.31 18.86
C ILE A 66 3.15 2.67 19.30
N THR A 67 3.58 1.59 18.66
CA THR A 67 4.85 0.91 18.95
C THR A 67 6.05 1.84 18.75
N ALA A 68 6.06 2.63 17.68
CA ALA A 68 7.11 3.64 17.44
C ALA A 68 7.13 4.73 18.52
N ARG A 69 5.98 5.07 19.11
CA ARG A 69 5.92 6.00 20.23
C ARG A 69 6.53 5.38 21.48
N LEU A 70 6.19 4.12 21.78
CA LEU A 70 6.74 3.39 22.92
C LEU A 70 8.27 3.32 22.87
N TRP A 71 8.84 2.96 21.71
CA TRP A 71 10.29 2.97 21.50
C TRP A 71 10.95 4.33 21.77
N ARG A 72 10.29 5.43 21.38
CA ARG A 72 10.81 6.80 21.60
C ARG A 72 10.71 7.26 23.05
N THR A 73 9.79 6.70 23.84
CA THR A 73 9.58 7.10 25.23
C THR A 73 10.48 6.35 26.22
N LEU A 74 11.17 5.29 25.77
CA LEU A 74 12.10 4.55 26.61
C LEU A 74 13.25 5.44 27.11
N ASN A 75 13.44 5.48 28.42
CA ASN A 75 14.57 6.19 29.02
C ASN A 75 15.89 5.47 28.65
N PRO A 76 17.00 6.16 28.33
CA PRO A 76 18.31 5.53 28.12
C PRO A 76 18.70 4.43 29.12
N ALA A 77 18.32 4.56 30.40
CA ALA A 77 18.61 3.56 31.44
C ALA A 77 17.59 2.42 31.53
N GLU A 78 16.45 2.51 30.84
CA GLU A 78 15.38 1.52 30.88
C GLU A 78 15.72 0.31 29.99
N PRO A 79 15.60 -0.92 30.51
CA PRO A 79 15.74 -2.12 29.69
C PRO A 79 14.57 -2.20 28.71
N VAL A 80 14.83 -2.63 27.47
CA VAL A 80 13.74 -2.90 26.52
C VAL A 80 13.11 -4.23 26.90
N GLY A 81 11.81 -4.19 27.19
CA GLY A 81 11.02 -5.40 27.41
C GLY A 81 10.93 -6.26 26.15
N GLY A 82 11.01 -7.59 26.33
CA GLY A 82 10.87 -8.55 25.24
C GLY A 82 9.56 -8.41 24.45
N ASP A 83 8.48 -7.98 25.13
CA ASP A 83 7.18 -7.75 24.51
C ASP A 83 7.22 -6.65 23.44
N LEU A 84 7.93 -5.55 23.70
CA LEU A 84 8.05 -4.45 22.73
C LEU A 84 8.83 -4.88 21.48
N VAL A 85 9.85 -5.73 21.66
CA VAL A 85 10.60 -6.34 20.54
C VAL A 85 9.70 -7.29 19.77
N SER A 86 8.96 -8.16 20.47
CA SER A 86 8.03 -9.11 19.88
C SER A 86 6.93 -8.40 19.07
N ASP A 87 6.34 -7.34 19.62
CA ASP A 87 5.35 -6.52 18.93
C ASP A 87 5.93 -5.87 17.67
N THR A 88 7.18 -5.43 17.72
CA THR A 88 7.87 -4.85 16.56
C THR A 88 8.06 -5.89 15.46
N VAL A 89 8.48 -7.11 15.82
CA VAL A 89 8.61 -8.23 14.87
C VAL A 89 7.27 -8.60 14.27
N ALA A 90 6.22 -8.74 15.09
CA ALA A 90 4.88 -9.06 14.62
C ALA A 90 4.35 -8.05 13.59
N LEU A 91 4.65 -6.76 13.78
CA LEU A 91 4.29 -5.72 12.81
C LEU A 91 5.09 -5.87 11.49
N LEU A 92 6.36 -6.22 11.55
CA LEU A 92 7.15 -6.45 10.35
C LEU A 92 6.64 -7.65 9.55
N ASP A 93 6.35 -8.76 10.23
CA ASP A 93 5.81 -9.98 9.63
C ASP A 93 4.42 -9.73 9.03
N GLU A 94 3.57 -9.00 9.74
CA GLU A 94 2.24 -8.63 9.24
C GLU A 94 2.35 -7.78 7.97
N ASN A 95 3.24 -6.79 7.92
CA ASN A 95 3.44 -5.99 6.71
C ASN A 95 4.00 -6.82 5.53
N GLN A 96 4.84 -7.81 5.81
CA GLN A 96 5.32 -8.75 4.79
C GLN A 96 4.15 -9.53 4.18
N SER A 97 3.12 -9.87 4.97
CA SER A 97 1.93 -10.56 4.47
C SER A 97 1.06 -9.71 3.50
N PHE A 98 1.04 -8.37 3.66
CA PHE A 98 0.30 -7.48 2.76
C PHE A 98 0.98 -7.31 1.40
N THR A 99 2.30 -7.41 1.37
CA THR A 99 3.13 -7.09 0.19
C THR A 99 2.72 -7.86 -1.09
N PRO A 100 2.56 -9.19 -1.09
CA PRO A 100 2.17 -9.91 -2.31
C PRO A 100 0.76 -9.53 -2.80
N LEU A 101 -0.19 -9.31 -1.89
CA LEU A 101 -1.56 -8.92 -2.24
C LEU A 101 -1.59 -7.53 -2.91
N LEU A 102 -0.84 -6.58 -2.35
CA LEU A 102 -0.72 -5.24 -2.91
C LEU A 102 0.03 -5.23 -4.24
N ALA A 103 1.03 -6.10 -4.42
CA ALA A 103 1.73 -6.25 -5.68
C ALA A 103 0.82 -6.79 -6.79
N GLN A 104 0.01 -7.80 -6.50
CA GLN A 104 -1.00 -8.32 -7.42
C GLN A 104 -2.03 -7.24 -7.79
N TRP A 105 -2.52 -6.50 -6.79
CA TRP A 105 -3.44 -5.39 -7.03
C TRP A 105 -2.84 -4.30 -7.93
N ARG A 106 -1.59 -3.89 -7.69
CA ARG A 106 -0.86 -2.96 -8.57
C ARG A 106 -0.79 -3.46 -10.00
N ALA A 107 -0.45 -4.72 -10.20
CA ALA A 107 -0.36 -5.30 -11.54
C ALA A 107 -1.71 -5.29 -12.27
N MET A 108 -2.80 -5.61 -11.57
CA MET A 108 -4.15 -5.53 -12.12
C MET A 108 -4.53 -4.11 -12.56
N VAL A 109 -4.31 -3.12 -11.69
CA VAL A 109 -4.60 -1.71 -12.00
C VAL A 109 -3.81 -1.23 -13.22
N ILE A 110 -2.51 -1.54 -13.29
CA ILE A 110 -1.66 -1.21 -14.47
C ILE A 110 -2.19 -1.88 -15.73
N GLY A 111 -2.57 -3.16 -15.63
CA GLY A 111 -3.17 -3.91 -16.74
C GLY A 111 -4.43 -3.25 -17.27
N GLN A 112 -5.33 -2.86 -16.37
CA GLN A 112 -6.58 -2.19 -16.73
C GLN A 112 -6.33 -0.82 -17.37
N THR A 113 -5.47 0.02 -16.80
CA THR A 113 -5.11 1.31 -17.41
C THR A 113 -4.53 1.13 -18.82
N ARG A 114 -3.74 0.07 -19.03
CA ARG A 114 -3.20 -0.26 -20.36
C ARG A 114 -4.30 -0.65 -21.34
N MET A 115 -5.28 -1.44 -20.91
CA MET A 115 -6.42 -1.84 -21.73
C MET A 115 -7.29 -0.64 -22.13
N GLU A 116 -7.65 0.22 -21.17
CA GLU A 116 -8.44 1.43 -21.41
C GLU A 116 -7.75 2.37 -22.39
N ARG A 117 -6.44 2.61 -22.20
CA ARG A 117 -5.64 3.42 -23.12
C ARG A 117 -5.64 2.86 -24.54
N ASN A 118 -5.47 1.54 -24.69
CA ASN A 118 -5.47 0.92 -26.00
C ASN A 118 -6.84 0.98 -26.67
N SER A 119 -7.92 0.81 -25.89
CA SER A 119 -9.30 0.96 -26.36
C SER A 119 -9.57 2.37 -26.88
N PHE A 120 -9.16 3.39 -26.12
CA PHE A 120 -9.29 4.79 -26.50
C PHE A 120 -8.62 5.10 -27.85
N TRP A 121 -7.35 4.69 -28.04
CA TRP A 121 -6.65 4.95 -29.29
C TRP A 121 -7.25 4.20 -30.48
N ARG A 122 -7.75 2.97 -30.27
CA ARG A 122 -8.45 2.23 -31.34
C ARG A 122 -9.72 2.96 -31.75
N ASN A 123 -10.54 3.38 -30.79
CA ASN A 123 -11.77 4.11 -31.07
C ASN A 123 -11.50 5.44 -31.78
N LEU A 124 -10.42 6.15 -31.43
CA LEU A 124 -10.02 7.37 -32.14
C LEU A 124 -9.65 7.12 -33.59
N VAL A 125 -8.94 6.02 -33.88
CA VAL A 125 -8.60 5.64 -35.26
C VAL A 125 -9.87 5.30 -36.04
N GLU A 126 -10.76 4.49 -35.47
CA GLU A 126 -12.04 4.13 -36.11
C GLU A 126 -12.88 5.38 -36.44
N ILE A 127 -12.98 6.33 -35.51
CA ILE A 127 -13.71 7.59 -35.75
C ILE A 127 -13.04 8.43 -36.84
N ALA A 128 -11.70 8.49 -36.87
CA ALA A 128 -10.97 9.22 -37.90
C ALA A 128 -11.19 8.60 -39.29
N GLU A 129 -11.18 7.28 -39.39
CA GLU A 129 -11.44 6.55 -40.64
C GLU A 129 -12.88 6.78 -41.13
N LEU A 130 -13.88 6.67 -40.26
CA LEU A 130 -15.28 6.95 -40.60
C LEU A 130 -15.49 8.36 -41.13
N ASN A 131 -14.92 9.38 -40.48
CA ASN A 131 -15.01 10.77 -40.94
C ASN A 131 -14.36 11.01 -42.31
N LEU A 132 -13.24 10.32 -42.59
CA LEU A 132 -12.56 10.39 -43.89
C LEU A 132 -13.38 9.73 -44.99
N GLU A 133 -14.06 8.62 -44.69
CA GLU A 133 -14.97 7.94 -45.63
C GLU A 133 -16.21 8.79 -45.93
N GLU A 134 -16.85 9.35 -44.90
CA GLU A 134 -18.00 10.27 -45.05
C GLU A 134 -17.63 11.48 -45.93
N SER A 135 -16.49 12.11 -45.65
CA SER A 135 -15.99 13.25 -46.42
C SER A 135 -15.73 12.91 -47.89
N ARG A 136 -15.29 11.67 -48.19
CA ARG A 136 -15.07 11.20 -49.56
C ARG A 136 -16.38 10.91 -50.30
N THR A 137 -17.40 10.44 -49.59
CA THR A 137 -18.74 10.20 -50.17
C THR A 137 -19.53 11.49 -50.39
N ALA A 138 -19.34 12.52 -49.54
CA ALA A 138 -20.04 13.80 -49.66
C ALA A 138 -19.57 14.69 -50.83
N VAL A 139 -18.44 14.36 -51.45
CA VAL A 139 -17.84 15.10 -52.59
C VAL A 139 -18.16 14.45 -53.94
N ARG A 140 -18.97 13.38 -53.96
CA ARG A 140 -19.52 12.75 -55.19
C ARG A 140 -20.99 13.10 -55.36
#